data_AF-A0A1S3TSP8-F1
#
_entry.id   AF-A0A1S3TSP8-F1
#
_cell.length_a   1.000
_cell.length_b   1.000
_cell.length_c   1.000
_cell.angle_alpha   90.00
_cell.angle_beta   90.00
_cell.angle_gamma   90.00
#
_symmetry.space_group_name_H-M   'P 1'
#
loop_
_entity.id
_entity.type
_entity.pdbx_description
1 polymer ?
#
loop_
_entity_poly.entity_id
_entity_poly.type
_entity_poly.pdbx_seq_one_letter_code
_entity_poly.pdbx_strand_id
1 'polypeptide(L)'
;MAIFGKSVSFLWVLILVLSSANNCMVSADLVVIQATNRLDNGSLDLTVACPNIENKSYLLHPGQYHQWINNADSSPSGGPFFKCSFEWKGASHIFNMYNPSRDFDCEECHWYIKETGPCRVYDRPNKPTICSNWDS
;
A
#
# COMPACT_ATOMS: atom_id res chain seq x y z
N MET A 1 -39.04 -35.45 -49.17
CA MET A 1 -38.61 -34.28 -48.38
C MET A 1 -37.35 -34.67 -47.63
N ALA A 2 -36.17 -34.20 -48.07
CA ALA A 2 -34.90 -34.51 -47.42
C ALA A 2 -34.60 -33.42 -46.39
N ILE A 3 -34.53 -33.80 -45.12
CA ILE A 3 -34.19 -32.90 -44.02
C ILE A 3 -32.66 -32.76 -44.04
N PHE A 4 -32.16 -31.65 -44.60
CA PHE A 4 -30.75 -31.29 -44.49
C PHE A 4 -30.44 -30.92 -43.03
N GLY A 5 -29.94 -31.90 -42.27
CA GLY A 5 -29.33 -31.65 -40.98
C GLY A 5 -28.08 -30.80 -41.18
N LYS A 6 -28.15 -29.52 -40.80
CA LYS A 6 -26.99 -28.63 -40.77
C LYS A 6 -26.07 -29.16 -39.67
N SER A 7 -25.09 -29.97 -40.04
CA SER A 7 -24.04 -30.43 -39.14
C SER A 7 -23.21 -29.20 -38.74
N VAL A 8 -23.55 -28.62 -37.59
CA VAL A 8 -22.76 -27.56 -37.00
C VAL A 8 -21.47 -28.23 -36.54
N SER A 9 -20.39 -27.97 -37.27
CA SER A 9 -19.10 -28.59 -37.03
C SER A 9 -18.63 -28.27 -35.60
N PHE A 10 -18.51 -29.32 -34.77
CA PHE A 10 -18.07 -29.24 -33.37
C PHE A 10 -16.72 -28.50 -33.21
N LEU A 11 -15.89 -28.47 -34.26
CA LEU A 11 -14.65 -27.69 -34.30
C LEU A 11 -14.89 -26.19 -34.14
N TRP A 12 -15.94 -25.63 -34.76
CA TRP A 12 -16.25 -24.20 -34.64
C TRP A 12 -16.76 -23.84 -33.25
N VAL A 13 -17.51 -24.75 -32.62
CA VAL A 13 -17.96 -24.60 -31.23
C VAL A 13 -16.76 -24.63 -30.28
N LEU A 14 -15.81 -25.54 -30.50
CA LEU A 14 -14.60 -25.65 -29.67
C LEU A 14 -13.70 -24.39 -29.76
N ILE A 15 -13.55 -23.82 -30.96
CA ILE A 15 -12.76 -22.59 -31.19
C ILE A 15 -13.38 -21.38 -30.47
N LEU A 16 -14.72 -21.26 -30.49
CA LEU A 16 -15.43 -20.20 -29.77
C LEU A 16 -15.32 -20.35 -28.25
N VAL A 17 -15.34 -21.59 -27.74
CA VAL A 17 -15.16 -21.88 -26.30
C VAL A 17 -13.72 -21.63 -25.83
N LEU A 18 -12.71 -21.88 -26.69
CA LEU A 18 -11.31 -21.58 -26.37
C LEU A 18 -10.98 -20.09 -26.44
N SER A 19 -11.77 -19.29 -27.17
CA SER A 19 -11.58 -17.84 -27.32
C SER A 19 -12.04 -17.02 -26.10
N SER A 20 -12.74 -17.63 -25.14
CA SER A 20 -13.23 -16.95 -23.92
C SER A 20 -12.29 -17.07 -22.72
N ALA A 21 -11.13 -17.72 -22.87
CA ALA A 21 -10.07 -17.72 -21.87
C ALA A 21 -9.31 -16.39 -21.90
N ASN A 22 -10.00 -15.30 -21.56
CA ASN A 22 -9.33 -14.07 -21.16
C ASN A 22 -8.61 -14.39 -19.84
N ASN A 23 -7.29 -14.44 -19.88
CA ASN A 23 -6.49 -14.37 -18.66
C ASN A 23 -6.79 -13.01 -18.03
N CYS A 24 -7.73 -12.96 -17.09
CA CYS A 24 -7.87 -11.84 -16.18
C CYS A 24 -6.67 -11.91 -15.24
N MET A 25 -5.53 -11.41 -15.73
CA MET A 25 -4.35 -11.21 -14.90
C MET A 25 -4.70 -10.04 -13.97
N VAL A 26 -5.18 -10.37 -12.78
CA VAL A 26 -5.23 -9.44 -11.65
C VAL A 26 -3.77 -9.11 -11.32
N SER A 27 -3.25 -8.05 -11.91
CA SER A 27 -2.01 -7.43 -11.47
C SER A 27 -2.33 -6.82 -10.11
N ALA A 28 -1.68 -7.30 -9.05
CA ALA A 28 -1.75 -6.61 -7.77
C ALA A 28 -0.91 -5.34 -7.89
N ASP A 29 -1.53 -4.18 -7.73
CA ASP A 29 -0.79 -2.92 -7.62
C ASP A 29 -0.06 -2.93 -6.26
N LEU A 30 1.25 -3.13 -6.29
CA LEU A 30 2.09 -3.16 -5.09
C LEU A 30 2.58 -1.75 -4.77
N VAL A 31 2.45 -1.36 -3.50
CA VAL A 31 2.94 -0.08 -2.97
C VAL A 31 3.97 -0.35 -1.90
N VAL A 32 5.12 0.30 -2.01
CA VAL A 32 6.17 0.28 -0.99
C VAL A 32 5.89 1.39 0.00
N ILE A 33 5.87 1.09 1.30
CA ILE A 33 5.64 2.05 2.37
C ILE A 33 6.87 2.06 3.26
N GLN A 34 7.49 3.22 3.45
CA GLN A 34 8.67 3.39 4.28
C GLN A 34 8.40 4.36 5.43
N ALA A 35 8.65 3.93 6.66
CA ALA A 35 8.70 4.81 7.82
C ALA A 35 10.16 5.07 8.19
N THR A 36 10.57 6.34 8.23
CA THR A 36 11.93 6.76 8.57
C THR A 36 11.91 7.58 9.85
N ASN A 37 12.72 7.21 10.84
CA ASN A 37 12.84 7.96 12.08
C ASN A 37 13.59 9.30 11.85
N ARG A 38 12.89 10.40 12.12
CA ARG A 38 13.38 11.78 12.09
C ARG A 38 12.92 12.57 13.35
N LEU A 39 12.71 11.88 14.46
CA LEU A 39 12.36 12.47 15.76
C LEU A 39 13.53 13.29 16.33
N ASP A 40 13.19 14.40 17.00
CA ASP A 40 13.99 15.27 17.86
C ASP A 40 15.38 15.59 17.29
N ASN A 41 15.39 16.06 16.04
CA ASN A 41 16.62 16.37 15.30
C ASN A 41 17.65 15.20 15.33
N GLY A 42 17.17 13.97 15.45
CA GLY A 42 17.97 12.75 15.48
C GLY A 42 18.40 12.27 16.87
N SER A 43 17.67 12.57 17.94
CA SER A 43 18.05 12.16 19.31
C SER A 43 17.26 10.97 19.87
N LEU A 44 16.05 10.71 19.35
CA LEU A 44 15.12 9.73 19.92
C LEU A 44 15.01 8.46 19.07
N ASP A 45 14.92 7.32 19.74
CA ASP A 45 14.52 6.05 19.15
C ASP A 45 13.01 6.02 18.93
N LEU A 46 12.60 5.39 17.82
CA LEU A 46 11.21 5.20 17.44
C LEU A 46 10.90 3.70 17.41
N THR A 47 9.89 3.27 18.15
CA THR A 47 9.29 1.95 17.97
C THR A 47 8.09 2.07 17.06
N VAL A 48 8.05 1.31 15.96
CA VAL A 48 6.91 1.24 15.06
C VAL A 48 6.32 -0.17 15.04
N ALA A 49 4.99 -0.28 15.12
CA ALA A 49 4.29 -1.54 15.00
C ALA A 49 3.04 -1.38 14.13
N CYS A 50 2.80 -2.32 13.22
CA CYS A 50 1.64 -2.30 12.33
C CYS A 50 0.87 -3.63 12.48
N PRO A 51 0.06 -3.81 13.54
CA PRO A 51 -0.51 -5.11 13.90
C PRO A 51 -1.41 -5.73 12.82
N ASN A 52 -2.06 -4.88 12.01
CA ASN A 52 -2.92 -5.33 10.91
C ASN A 52 -2.13 -5.83 9.68
N ILE A 53 -0.82 -5.63 9.67
CA ILE A 53 0.09 -6.00 8.59
C ILE A 53 0.96 -7.17 9.05
N GLU A 54 1.58 -7.04 10.21
CA GLU A 54 2.38 -8.10 10.82
C GLU A 54 2.43 -7.97 12.34
N ASN A 55 2.56 -9.11 13.02
CA ASN A 55 2.66 -9.15 14.48
C ASN A 55 4.11 -8.93 14.96
N LYS A 56 4.73 -7.82 14.53
CA LYS A 56 6.10 -7.44 14.86
C LYS A 56 6.19 -5.93 15.13
N SER A 57 7.15 -5.56 15.97
CA SER A 57 7.55 -4.19 16.22
C SER A 57 9.00 -3.98 15.83
N TYR A 58 9.33 -2.79 15.35
CA TYR A 58 10.67 -2.42 14.90
C TYR A 58 11.16 -1.23 15.69
N LEU A 59 12.33 -1.39 16.33
CA LEU A 59 13.06 -0.27 16.94
C LEU A 59 13.93 0.37 15.87
N LEU A 60 13.68 1.65 15.59
CA LEU A 60 14.40 2.46 14.62
C LEU A 60 15.18 3.53 15.37
N HIS A 61 16.50 3.43 15.33
CA HIS A 61 17.38 4.50 15.78
C HIS A 61 17.24 5.74 14.87
N PRO A 62 17.69 6.91 15.33
CA PRO A 62 17.77 8.11 14.50
C PRO A 62 18.37 7.82 13.12
N GLY A 63 17.69 8.25 12.06
CA GLY A 63 18.17 8.00 10.71
C GLY A 63 17.60 6.74 10.06
N GLN A 64 17.33 5.69 10.85
CA GLN A 64 16.92 4.38 10.35
C GLN A 64 15.47 4.38 9.84
N TYR A 65 15.17 3.38 9.02
CA TYR A 65 13.85 3.19 8.44
C TYR A 65 13.47 1.72 8.41
N HIS A 66 12.17 1.47 8.27
CA HIS A 66 11.63 0.16 7.94
C HIS A 66 10.65 0.28 6.77
N GLN A 67 10.59 -0.77 5.97
CA GLN A 67 9.76 -0.83 4.76
C GLN A 67 8.81 -2.00 4.78
N TRP A 68 7.62 -1.77 4.23
CA TRP A 68 6.61 -2.77 3.97
C TRP A 68 6.20 -2.72 2.51
N ILE A 69 5.76 -3.86 1.98
CA ILE A 69 5.12 -3.96 0.68
C ILE A 69 3.65 -4.26 0.93
N ASN A 70 2.76 -3.40 0.41
CA ASN A 70 1.32 -3.51 0.57
C ASN A 70 0.64 -3.68 -0.78
N ASN A 71 -0.49 -4.40 -0.82
CA ASN A 71 -1.36 -4.43 -1.99
C ASN A 71 -2.27 -3.19 -1.97
N ALA A 72 -2.18 -2.33 -2.98
CA ALA A 72 -3.00 -1.12 -3.13
C ALA A 72 -4.49 -1.44 -3.34
N ASP A 73 -4.78 -2.56 -4.01
CA ASP A 73 -6.11 -2.97 -4.48
C ASP A 73 -7.04 -3.50 -3.40
N SER A 74 -6.60 -3.49 -2.14
CA SER A 74 -7.46 -3.88 -1.05
C SER A 74 -8.61 -2.87 -0.88
N SER A 75 -9.74 -3.17 -1.53
CA SER A 75 -11.14 -2.73 -1.46
C SER A 75 -11.58 -1.30 -1.89
N PRO A 76 -12.61 -1.20 -2.77
CA PRO A 76 -13.41 0.01 -3.04
C PRO A 76 -14.23 0.55 -1.83
N SER A 77 -14.29 -0.20 -0.73
CA SER A 77 -15.06 0.15 0.49
C SER A 77 -14.20 0.45 1.72
N GLY A 78 -12.93 0.82 1.52
CA GLY A 78 -12.00 1.11 2.61
C GLY A 78 -11.09 -0.08 2.87
N GLY A 79 -9.93 -0.07 2.22
CA GLY A 79 -8.89 -1.06 2.41
C GLY A 79 -8.45 -1.25 3.86
N PRO A 80 -7.69 -2.32 4.16
CA PRO A 80 -7.03 -2.50 5.44
C PRO A 80 -6.32 -1.19 5.75
N PHE A 81 -6.77 -0.56 6.84
CA PHE A 81 -6.06 0.59 7.37
C PHE A 81 -4.63 0.12 7.63
N PHE A 82 -3.65 0.68 6.88
CA PHE A 82 -2.23 0.49 7.16
C PHE A 82 -1.88 1.32 8.40
N LYS A 83 -2.54 0.95 9.50
CA LYS A 83 -2.58 1.68 10.75
C LYS A 83 -1.45 1.15 11.61
N CYS A 84 -0.50 2.02 11.86
CA CYS A 84 0.68 1.71 12.65
C CYS A 84 0.70 2.59 13.90
N SER A 85 1.15 2.02 15.01
CA SER A 85 1.53 2.78 16.18
C SER A 85 2.99 3.21 16.08
N PHE A 86 3.25 4.41 16.60
CA PHE A 86 4.55 5.06 16.64
C PHE A 86 4.80 5.51 18.06
N GLU A 87 5.80 4.92 18.71
CA GLU A 87 6.07 5.11 20.13
C GLU A 87 7.51 5.56 20.33
N TRP A 88 7.68 6.60 21.15
CA TRP A 88 8.98 7.05 21.61
C TRP A 88 8.85 7.53 23.05
N LYS A 89 9.96 8.00 23.63
CA LYS A 89 9.97 8.44 25.02
C LYS A 89 8.96 9.57 25.26
N GLY A 90 7.88 9.24 25.98
CA GLY A 90 6.86 10.19 26.42
C GLY A 90 5.70 10.42 25.45
N ALA A 91 5.64 9.71 24.32
CA ALA A 91 4.53 9.83 23.38
C ALA A 91 4.23 8.51 22.65
N SER A 92 2.97 8.31 22.32
CA SER A 92 2.46 7.21 21.51
C SER A 92 1.40 7.77 20.59
N HIS A 93 1.54 7.51 19.30
CA HIS A 93 0.65 8.01 18.28
C HIS A 93 0.24 6.92 17.31
N ILE A 94 -0.84 7.17 16.61
CA ILE A 94 -1.29 6.28 15.53
C ILE A 94 -1.39 7.05 14.22
N PHE A 95 -1.05 6.38 13.13
CA PHE A 95 -1.24 6.91 11.79
C PHE A 95 -1.57 5.83 10.77
N ASN A 96 -2.49 6.15 9.86
CA ASN A 96 -2.70 5.38 8.63
C ASN A 96 -1.64 5.75 7.56
N MET A 97 -0.63 4.91 7.41
CA MET A 97 0.52 5.11 6.53
C MET A 97 0.17 5.03 5.03
N TYR A 98 -0.98 4.44 4.69
CA TYR A 98 -1.45 4.37 3.31
C TYR A 98 -2.96 4.48 3.24
N ASN A 99 -3.43 5.47 2.48
CA ASN A 99 -4.84 5.63 2.14
C ASN A 99 -4.93 5.82 0.63
N PRO A 100 -5.57 4.90 -0.13
CA PRO A 100 -5.68 5.01 -1.59
C PRO A 100 -6.24 6.34 -2.08
N SER A 101 -7.16 6.99 -1.34
CA SER A 101 -7.70 8.30 -1.74
C SER A 101 -6.72 9.46 -1.51
N ARG A 102 -5.82 9.36 -0.53
CA ARG A 102 -4.77 10.36 -0.25
C ARG A 102 -3.50 10.10 -1.05
N ASP A 103 -3.17 8.83 -1.24
CA ASP A 103 -1.87 8.33 -1.71
C ASP A 103 -1.98 7.61 -3.06
N PHE A 104 -3.03 7.89 -3.85
CA PHE A 104 -3.22 7.34 -5.20
C PHE A 104 -2.04 7.61 -6.16
N ASP A 105 -1.23 8.64 -5.88
CA ASP A 105 -0.07 9.03 -6.67
C ASP A 105 1.24 8.37 -6.20
N CYS A 106 1.13 7.33 -5.37
CA CYS A 106 2.23 6.73 -4.63
C CYS A 106 2.48 5.27 -5.01
N GLU A 107 3.57 5.00 -5.71
CA GLU A 107 4.11 3.64 -5.84
C GLU A 107 5.10 3.35 -4.69
N GLU A 108 5.88 4.36 -4.29
CA GLU A 108 6.77 4.33 -3.13
C GLU A 108 6.46 5.52 -2.19
N CYS A 109 5.93 5.20 -1.02
CA CYS A 109 5.52 6.16 -0.01
C CYS A 109 6.56 6.28 1.09
N HIS A 110 7.42 7.29 0.98
CA HIS A 110 8.39 7.60 2.01
C HIS A 110 7.80 8.58 3.02
N TRP A 111 7.75 8.17 4.29
CA TRP A 111 7.29 8.98 5.40
C TRP A 111 8.44 9.25 6.36
N TYR A 112 8.64 10.53 6.68
CA TYR A 112 9.49 10.97 7.80
C TYR A 112 8.62 11.12 9.03
N ILE A 113 8.93 10.35 10.06
CA ILE A 113 8.23 10.38 11.33
C ILE A 113 8.87 11.46 12.20
N LYS A 114 8.08 12.47 12.56
CA LYS A 114 8.45 13.61 13.43
C LYS A 114 7.43 13.75 14.55
N GLU A 115 7.77 14.46 15.62
CA GLU A 115 6.85 14.68 16.75
C GLU A 115 5.54 15.33 16.31
N THR A 116 5.61 16.30 15.40
CA THR A 116 4.45 17.05 14.90
C THR A 116 3.52 16.21 14.02
N GLY A 117 3.99 15.08 13.52
CA GLY A 117 3.27 14.24 12.58
C GLY A 117 4.15 13.63 11.50
N PRO A 118 3.63 12.62 10.79
CA PRO A 118 4.31 11.98 9.67
C PRO A 118 4.28 12.88 8.43
N CYS A 119 5.42 12.97 7.75
CA CYS A 119 5.64 13.83 6.60
C CYS A 119 5.99 13.01 5.36
N ARG A 120 5.14 13.08 4.32
CA ARG A 120 5.36 12.41 3.05
C ARG A 120 6.43 13.15 2.24
N VAL A 121 7.47 12.41 1.86
CA VAL A 121 8.58 12.89 1.06
C VAL A 121 8.40 12.37 -0.36
N TYR A 122 8.54 13.27 -1.33
CA TYR A 122 8.44 12.94 -2.75
C TYR A 122 9.82 12.99 -3.38
N ASP A 123 10.21 11.92 -4.06
CA ASP A 123 11.44 11.90 -4.87
C ASP A 123 11.19 12.55 -6.25
N ARG A 124 10.77 13.82 -6.23
CA ARG A 124 10.56 14.62 -7.43
C ARG A 124 11.05 16.05 -7.21
N PRO A 125 11.79 16.62 -8.17
CA PRO A 125 12.21 18.01 -8.07
C PRO A 125 10.99 18.93 -7.90
N ASN A 126 11.08 19.89 -6.99
CA ASN A 126 10.08 20.92 -6.70
C ASN A 126 8.76 20.44 -6.03
N LYS A 127 8.63 19.18 -5.63
CA LYS A 127 7.46 18.76 -4.83
C LYS A 127 7.78 18.90 -3.33
N PRO A 128 7.06 19.74 -2.58
CA PRO A 128 7.32 19.93 -1.17
C PRO A 128 6.97 18.68 -0.37
N THR A 129 7.66 18.50 0.76
CA THR A 129 7.25 17.54 1.79
C THR A 129 5.90 17.96 2.37
N ILE A 130 4.93 17.04 2.43
CA ILE A 130 3.59 17.30 2.96
C ILE A 130 3.41 16.54 4.26
N CYS A 131 3.11 17.24 5.35
CA CYS A 131 2.91 16.64 6.67
C CYS A 131 1.43 16.46 6.99
N SER A 132 1.12 15.34 7.64
CA SER A 132 -0.21 15.01 8.17
C SER A 132 -0.17 15.10 9.69
N ASN A 133 -1.34 15.31 10.31
CA ASN A 133 -1.48 15.14 11.75
C ASN A 133 -1.51 13.66 12.11
N TRP A 134 -1.21 13.36 13.38
CA TRP A 134 -1.51 12.06 13.97
C TRP A 134 -3.02 11.80 14.00
N ASP A 135 -3.41 10.53 13.86
CA ASP A 135 -4.82 10.13 13.96
C ASP A 135 -5.29 10.10 15.43
N SER A 136 -4.38 9.81 16.35
CA SER A 136 -4.57 9.86 17.82
C SER A 136 -3.23 10.05 18.52
#